data_AF-A0A7S1WCQ8-F1
#
_entry.id   AF-A0A7S1WCQ8-F1
#
_cell.length_a   1.000
_cell.length_b   1.000
_cell.length_c   1.000
_cell.angle_alpha   90.00
_cell.angle_beta   90.00
_cell.angle_gamma   90.00
#
_symmetry.space_group_name_H-M   'P 1'
#
loop_
_entity.id
_entity.type
_entity.pdbx_description
1 polymer ?
#
loop_
_entity_poly.entity_id
_entity_poly.type
_entity_poly.pdbx_seq_one_letter_code
_entity_poly.pdbx_strand_id
1 'polypeptide(L)'
;PLYIERLGRLDVPGLLAEASPERILEYFAYESERQTTHRLPACSLARQRLVQSTMSVLDVEGLGFRTVTNGQALRIIRSIMQEQGENFPEVTGNLVIVNAPSAFSMVWSVIRPLLSASVTEKIEVFRAGNLGYQARLLELIPPENLPDFLGGTCTCAGVEGGCMCSDAGPWRDPDIVRALEEAPF
;
A
#
# COMPACT_ATOMS: atom_id res chain seq x y z
N PRO A 1 -8.48 3.28 4.91
CA PRO A 1 -7.15 2.87 5.44
C PRO A 1 -6.04 3.43 4.56
N LEU A 2 -4.96 3.95 5.15
CA LEU A 2 -3.77 4.38 4.40
C LEU A 2 -2.79 3.19 4.32
N TYR A 3 -2.44 2.77 3.11
CA TYR A 3 -1.43 1.75 2.84
C TYR A 3 -0.21 2.42 2.19
N ILE A 4 0.99 2.15 2.68
CA ILE A 4 2.23 2.75 2.18
C ILE A 4 3.23 1.65 1.88
N GLU A 5 3.78 1.67 0.67
CA GLU A 5 4.80 0.72 0.25
C GLU A 5 5.99 1.46 -0.37
N ARG A 6 7.21 1.06 0.01
CA ARG A 6 8.47 1.69 -0.43
C ARG A 6 9.29 0.72 -1.27
N LEU A 7 8.96 0.59 -2.56
CA LEU A 7 9.52 -0.45 -3.43
C LEU A 7 11.04 -0.35 -3.62
N GLY A 8 11.60 0.86 -3.62
CA GLY A 8 13.06 1.01 -3.75
C GLY A 8 13.85 0.63 -2.50
N ARG A 9 13.17 0.30 -1.39
CA ARG A 9 13.80 -0.23 -0.17
C ARG A 9 13.71 -1.76 -0.08
N LEU A 10 13.10 -2.42 -1.07
CA LEU A 10 12.92 -3.87 -1.08
C LEU A 10 14.24 -4.59 -1.42
N ASP A 11 14.74 -5.39 -0.49
CA ASP A 11 15.82 -6.35 -0.75
C ASP A 11 15.22 -7.67 -1.26
N VAL A 12 14.95 -7.73 -2.57
CA VAL A 12 14.39 -8.94 -3.20
C VAL A 12 15.29 -10.17 -3.01
N PRO A 13 16.63 -10.10 -3.26
CA PRO A 13 17.51 -11.25 -3.00
C PRO A 13 17.46 -11.72 -1.56
N GLY A 14 17.51 -10.81 -0.58
CA GLY A 14 17.42 -11.15 0.84
C GLY A 14 16.07 -11.79 1.19
N LEU A 15 14.97 -11.21 0.71
CA LEU A 15 13.63 -11.76 0.92
C LEU A 15 13.51 -13.18 0.37
N LEU A 16 14.03 -13.43 -0.83
CA LEU A 16 13.98 -14.74 -1.47
C LEU A 16 14.96 -15.76 -0.88
N ALA A 17 15.94 -15.31 -0.10
CA ALA A 17 16.79 -16.20 0.68
C ALA A 17 16.07 -16.73 1.93
N GLU A 18 15.12 -15.96 2.48
CA GLU A 18 14.40 -16.26 3.72
C GLU A 18 12.98 -16.81 3.50
N ALA A 19 12.35 -16.48 2.36
CA ALA A 19 10.97 -16.84 2.05
C ALA A 19 10.81 -17.37 0.62
N SER A 20 10.03 -18.44 0.48
CA SER A 20 9.66 -18.94 -0.84
C SER A 20 8.66 -17.99 -1.54
N PRO A 21 8.59 -17.99 -2.88
CA PRO A 21 7.57 -17.25 -3.62
C PRO A 21 6.14 -17.55 -3.14
N GLU A 22 5.84 -18.81 -2.80
CA GLU A 22 4.54 -19.25 -2.31
C GLU A 22 4.22 -18.63 -0.95
N ARG A 23 5.21 -18.61 -0.04
CA ARG A 23 5.07 -17.96 1.27
C ARG A 23 4.79 -16.46 1.15
N ILE A 24 5.40 -15.81 0.17
CA ILE A 24 5.15 -14.39 -0.14
C ILE A 24 3.72 -14.21 -0.65
N LEU A 25 3.24 -15.05 -1.58
CA LEU A 25 1.86 -14.99 -2.07
C LEU A 25 0.84 -15.20 -0.95
N GLU A 26 1.03 -16.22 -0.11
CA GLU A 26 0.19 -16.47 1.06
C GLU A 26 0.14 -15.27 2.01
N TYR A 27 1.27 -14.58 2.21
CA TYR A 27 1.32 -13.37 3.02
C TYR A 27 0.47 -12.24 2.43
N PHE A 28 0.52 -12.01 1.12
CA PHE A 28 -0.31 -11.00 0.47
C PHE A 28 -1.80 -11.37 0.47
N ALA A 29 -2.13 -12.66 0.32
CA ALA A 29 -3.51 -13.13 0.49
C ALA A 29 -4.01 -12.89 1.92
N TYR A 30 -3.19 -13.23 2.92
CA TYR A 30 -3.49 -12.96 4.33
C TYR A 30 -3.69 -11.47 4.61
N GLU A 31 -2.81 -10.60 4.11
CA GLU A 31 -2.95 -9.15 4.28
C GLU A 31 -4.22 -8.62 3.58
N SER A 32 -4.61 -9.19 2.45
CA SER A 32 -5.84 -8.83 1.73
C SER A 32 -7.08 -9.21 2.53
N GLU A 33 -7.14 -10.43 3.06
CA GLU A 33 -8.21 -10.88 3.96
C GLU A 33 -8.28 -10.01 5.22
N ARG A 34 -7.13 -9.74 5.84
CA ARG A 34 -7.06 -8.88 7.03
C ARG A 34 -7.50 -7.45 6.72
N GLN A 35 -7.22 -6.96 5.51
CA GLN A 35 -7.66 -5.66 5.04
C GLN A 35 -9.18 -5.58 4.96
N THR A 36 -9.84 -6.61 4.42
CA THR A 36 -11.30 -6.66 4.21
C THR A 36 -12.08 -7.00 5.47
N THR A 37 -11.58 -7.91 6.29
CA THR A 37 -12.29 -8.42 7.48
C THR A 37 -12.03 -7.62 8.76
N HIS A 38 -10.90 -6.91 8.84
CA HIS A 38 -10.54 -6.17 10.05
C HIS A 38 -10.37 -4.66 9.81
N ARG A 39 -9.50 -4.26 8.86
CA ARG A 39 -9.14 -2.84 8.70
C ARG A 39 -10.28 -2.00 8.12
N LEU A 40 -10.96 -2.47 7.08
CA LEU A 40 -12.08 -1.75 6.45
C LEU A 40 -13.28 -1.60 7.39
N PRO A 41 -13.72 -2.65 8.09
CA PRO A 41 -14.66 -2.56 9.20
C PRO A 41 -14.32 -1.55 10.28
N ALA A 42 -13.10 -1.62 10.83
CA ALA A 42 -12.66 -0.70 11.87
C ALA A 42 -12.72 0.76 11.39
N CYS A 43 -12.29 1.02 10.16
CA CYS A 43 -12.42 2.34 9.55
C CYS A 43 -13.89 2.75 9.34
N SER A 44 -14.79 1.82 9.03
CA SER A 44 -16.21 2.11 8.85
C SER A 44 -16.86 2.53 10.17
N LEU A 45 -16.54 1.83 11.26
CA LEU A 45 -16.97 2.20 12.61
C LEU A 45 -16.42 3.56 13.03
N ALA A 46 -15.11 3.76 12.88
CA ALA A 46 -14.46 5.03 13.25
C ALA A 46 -15.01 6.25 12.48
N ARG A 47 -15.42 6.05 11.22
CA ARG A 47 -15.95 7.12 10.36
C ARG A 47 -17.47 7.22 10.40
N GLN A 48 -18.16 6.29 11.07
CA GLN A 48 -19.62 6.17 11.09
C GLN A 48 -20.25 6.15 9.69
N ARG A 49 -19.55 5.55 8.73
CA ARG A 49 -20.02 5.35 7.36
C ARG A 49 -19.28 4.19 6.73
N LEU A 50 -19.86 3.62 5.68
CA LEU A 50 -19.21 2.55 4.94
C LEU A 50 -17.89 3.03 4.31
N VAL A 51 -16.81 2.29 4.60
CA VAL A 51 -15.48 2.44 4.00
C VAL A 51 -15.14 1.12 3.32
N GLN A 52 -15.17 1.11 1.99
CA GLN A 52 -14.94 -0.09 1.17
C GLN A 52 -13.59 -0.09 0.45
N SER A 53 -12.84 1.01 0.53
CA SER A 53 -11.61 1.17 -0.25
C SER A 53 -10.44 1.71 0.56
N THR A 54 -9.24 1.44 0.04
CA THR A 54 -7.96 1.89 0.57
C THR A 54 -7.44 3.12 -0.17
N MET A 55 -6.63 3.92 0.52
CA MET A 55 -5.77 4.94 -0.09
C MET A 55 -4.35 4.41 -0.04
N SER A 56 -3.70 4.28 -1.19
CA SER A 56 -2.36 3.69 -1.30
C SER A 56 -1.34 4.73 -1.74
N VAL A 57 -0.17 4.73 -1.12
CA VAL A 57 0.99 5.53 -1.54
C VAL A 57 2.14 4.59 -1.85
N LEU A 58 2.60 4.63 -3.10
CA LEU A 58 3.72 3.82 -3.57
C LEU A 58 4.94 4.74 -3.77
N ASP A 59 5.88 4.71 -2.83
CA ASP A 59 7.15 5.40 -2.96
C ASP A 59 8.13 4.51 -3.72
N VAL A 60 8.42 4.91 -4.97
CA VAL A 60 9.35 4.19 -5.86
C VAL A 60 10.72 4.85 -5.92
N GLU A 61 11.03 5.76 -4.97
CA GLU A 61 12.38 6.27 -4.79
C GLU A 61 13.36 5.12 -4.56
N GLY A 62 14.47 5.09 -5.31
CA GLY A 62 15.49 4.05 -5.20
C GLY A 62 15.16 2.76 -5.97
N LEU A 63 14.01 2.69 -6.65
CA LEU A 63 13.69 1.55 -7.50
C LEU A 63 14.68 1.49 -8.68
N GLY A 64 15.65 0.58 -8.57
CA GLY A 64 16.73 0.43 -9.53
C GLY A 64 16.38 -0.51 -10.69
N PHE A 65 17.09 -0.35 -11.81
CA PHE A 65 16.92 -1.19 -13.00
C PHE A 65 17.03 -2.69 -12.69
N ARG A 66 17.93 -3.09 -11.79
CA ARG A 66 18.13 -4.50 -11.38
C ARG A 66 16.88 -5.12 -10.75
N THR A 67 16.16 -4.38 -9.91
CA THR A 67 14.91 -4.82 -9.29
C THR A 67 13.82 -4.94 -10.34
N VAL A 68 13.74 -3.95 -11.23
CA VAL A 68 12.78 -3.89 -12.34
C VAL A 68 12.98 -5.02 -13.35
N THR A 69 14.22 -5.42 -13.63
CA THR A 69 14.54 -6.50 -14.57
C THR A 69 14.66 -7.86 -13.91
N ASN A 70 14.45 -7.97 -12.59
CA ASN A 70 14.49 -9.26 -11.92
C ASN A 70 13.23 -10.07 -12.30
N GLY A 71 13.41 -11.07 -13.16
CA GLY A 71 12.30 -11.87 -13.68
C GLY A 71 11.52 -12.64 -12.59
N GLN A 72 12.15 -13.00 -11.47
CA GLN A 72 11.45 -13.63 -10.35
C GLN A 72 10.61 -12.62 -9.57
N ALA A 73 11.15 -11.42 -9.31
CA ALA A 73 10.41 -10.34 -8.68
C ALA A 73 9.16 -9.95 -9.51
N LEU A 74 9.34 -9.79 -10.83
CA LEU A 74 8.23 -9.49 -11.74
C LEU A 74 7.17 -10.59 -11.76
N ARG A 75 7.57 -11.87 -11.71
CA ARG A 75 6.60 -12.98 -11.62
C ARG A 75 5.81 -12.93 -10.33
N ILE A 76 6.46 -12.73 -9.19
CA ILE A 76 5.80 -12.62 -7.88
C ILE A 76 4.82 -11.45 -7.87
N ILE A 77 5.27 -10.25 -8.28
CA ILE A 77 4.40 -9.06 -8.36
C ILE A 77 3.20 -9.33 -9.26
N ARG A 78 3.40 -9.96 -10.42
CA ARG A 78 2.31 -10.30 -11.34
C ARG A 78 1.30 -11.26 -10.70
N SER A 79 1.77 -12.30 -10.00
CA SER A 79 0.90 -13.24 -9.29
C SER A 79 0.11 -12.54 -8.18
N ILE A 80 0.75 -11.70 -7.37
CA ILE A 80 0.09 -10.90 -6.33
C ILE A 80 -1.02 -10.02 -6.94
N MET A 81 -0.70 -9.29 -8.01
CA MET A 81 -1.66 -8.39 -8.66
C MET A 81 -2.82 -9.14 -9.31
N GLN A 82 -2.56 -10.31 -9.88
CA GLN A 82 -3.59 -11.17 -10.45
C GLN A 82 -4.52 -11.71 -9.37
N GLU A 83 -3.99 -12.29 -8.29
CA GLU A 83 -4.79 -12.81 -7.17
C GLU A 83 -5.62 -11.70 -6.51
N GLN A 84 -5.04 -10.51 -6.30
CA GLN A 84 -5.80 -9.37 -5.77
C GLN A 84 -6.89 -8.88 -6.73
N GLY A 85 -6.59 -8.84 -8.03
CA GLY A 85 -7.57 -8.42 -9.05
C GLY A 85 -8.74 -9.40 -9.21
N GLU A 86 -8.50 -10.70 -9.05
CA GLU A 86 -9.51 -11.75 -9.19
C GLU A 86 -10.34 -11.94 -7.91
N ASN A 87 -9.70 -11.90 -6.72
CA ASN A 87 -10.35 -12.25 -5.45
C ASN A 87 -10.81 -11.05 -4.62
N PHE A 88 -10.17 -9.89 -4.77
CA PHE A 88 -10.49 -8.67 -4.00
C PHE A 88 -10.78 -7.47 -4.91
N PRO A 89 -11.73 -7.60 -5.86
CA PRO A 89 -12.06 -6.51 -6.77
C PRO A 89 -12.56 -5.30 -5.96
N GLU A 90 -12.22 -4.10 -6.44
CA GLU A 90 -12.74 -2.82 -5.92
C GLU A 90 -12.30 -2.40 -4.50
N VAL A 91 -11.41 -3.15 -3.84
CA VAL A 91 -10.81 -2.76 -2.54
C VAL A 91 -9.79 -1.62 -2.69
N THR A 92 -9.21 -1.46 -3.88
CA THR A 92 -8.27 -0.37 -4.18
C THR A 92 -9.03 0.91 -4.53
N GLY A 93 -8.86 1.94 -3.70
CA GLY A 93 -9.40 3.28 -3.95
C GLY A 93 -8.42 4.13 -4.76
N ASN A 94 -7.85 5.14 -4.12
CA ASN A 94 -6.86 6.04 -4.72
C ASN A 94 -5.45 5.46 -4.60
N LEU A 95 -4.63 5.62 -5.64
CA LEU A 95 -3.22 5.23 -5.62
C LEU A 95 -2.35 6.40 -6.08
N VAL A 96 -1.44 6.84 -5.22
CA VAL A 96 -0.47 7.90 -5.54
C VAL A 96 0.93 7.29 -5.57
N ILE A 97 1.56 7.32 -6.75
CA ILE A 97 2.93 6.86 -6.95
C ILE A 97 3.85 8.07 -6.89
N VAL A 98 4.81 8.07 -5.97
CA VAL A 98 5.70 9.20 -5.71
C VAL A 98 7.15 8.84 -6.01
N ASN A 99 7.96 9.87 -6.27
CA ASN A 99 9.38 9.73 -6.56
C ASN A 99 9.72 8.83 -7.76
N ALA A 100 8.85 8.78 -8.77
CA ALA A 100 9.05 7.92 -9.94
C ALA A 100 10.31 8.32 -10.75
N PRO A 101 11.37 7.46 -10.79
CA PRO A 101 12.51 7.72 -11.66
C PRO A 101 12.10 7.61 -13.14
N SER A 102 12.92 8.13 -14.06
CA SER A 102 12.66 8.03 -15.50
C SER A 102 12.43 6.58 -15.98
N ALA A 103 13.16 5.63 -15.40
CA ALA A 103 13.05 4.20 -15.67
C ALA A 103 11.71 3.57 -15.21
N PHE A 104 10.95 4.23 -14.33
CA PHE A 104 9.66 3.72 -13.85
C PHE A 104 8.65 3.51 -14.98
N SER A 105 8.74 4.31 -16.05
CA SER A 105 7.89 4.16 -17.23
C SER A 105 7.87 2.74 -17.81
N MET A 106 9.00 2.03 -17.76
CA MET A 106 9.10 0.64 -18.23
C MET A 106 8.33 -0.32 -17.31
N VAL A 107 8.53 -0.20 -16.00
CA VAL A 107 7.75 -0.94 -14.98
C VAL A 107 6.27 -0.70 -15.18
N TRP A 108 5.89 0.57 -15.32
CA TRP A 108 4.51 0.98 -15.49
C TRP A 108 3.85 0.36 -16.73
N SER A 109 4.59 0.24 -17.84
CA SER A 109 4.08 -0.41 -19.04
C SER A 109 3.78 -1.91 -18.87
N VAL A 110 4.46 -2.57 -17.93
CA VAL A 110 4.24 -3.99 -17.59
C VAL A 110 3.11 -4.16 -16.57
N ILE A 111 3.03 -3.25 -15.60
CA ILE A 111 2.05 -3.32 -14.50
C ILE A 111 0.66 -2.85 -14.94
N ARG A 112 0.58 -1.74 -15.69
CA ARG A 112 -0.70 -1.10 -16.05
C ARG A 112 -1.71 -2.05 -16.71
N PRO A 113 -1.34 -2.98 -17.63
CA PRO A 113 -2.29 -3.92 -18.22
C PRO A 113 -2.92 -4.91 -17.22
N LEU A 114 -2.32 -5.08 -16.04
CA LEU A 114 -2.84 -5.94 -14.97
C LEU A 114 -3.87 -5.22 -14.08
N LEU A 115 -4.03 -3.91 -14.26
CA LEU A 115 -4.94 -3.09 -13.47
C LEU A 115 -6.26 -2.90 -14.20
N SER A 116 -7.36 -2.92 -13.46
CA SER A 116 -8.68 -2.60 -14.01
C SER A 116 -8.76 -1.13 -14.43
N ALA A 117 -9.71 -0.80 -15.31
CA ALA A 117 -9.93 0.58 -15.76
C ALA A 117 -10.25 1.52 -14.59
N SER A 118 -11.13 1.07 -13.67
CA SER A 118 -11.52 1.81 -12.46
C SER A 118 -10.33 2.12 -11.54
N VAL A 119 -9.36 1.20 -11.44
CA VAL A 119 -8.13 1.45 -10.67
C VAL A 119 -7.23 2.43 -11.42
N THR A 120 -7.02 2.23 -12.73
CA THR A 120 -6.13 3.06 -13.56
C THR A 120 -6.51 4.54 -13.58
N GLU A 121 -7.81 4.86 -13.57
CA GLU A 121 -8.30 6.24 -13.53
C GLU A 121 -7.96 6.98 -12.22
N LYS A 122 -7.71 6.23 -11.14
CA LYS A 122 -7.45 6.76 -9.79
C LYS A 122 -5.95 6.82 -9.46
N ILE A 123 -5.09 6.62 -10.45
CA ILE A 123 -3.63 6.57 -10.27
C ILE A 123 -3.01 7.91 -10.65
N GLU A 124 -2.32 8.50 -9.68
CA GLU A 124 -1.55 9.72 -9.89
C GLU A 124 -0.06 9.40 -9.77
N VAL A 125 0.73 9.75 -10.79
CA VAL A 125 2.18 9.46 -10.82
C VAL A 125 2.99 10.75 -10.80
N PHE A 126 3.79 10.90 -9.75
CA PHE A 126 4.70 12.03 -9.56
C PHE A 126 6.14 11.62 -9.79
N ARG A 127 6.82 12.34 -10.69
CA ARG A 127 8.24 12.10 -11.02
C ARG A 127 9.15 12.46 -9.84
N ALA A 128 10.31 11.80 -9.78
CA ALA A 128 11.39 12.16 -8.86
C ALA A 128 11.73 13.66 -8.96
N GLY A 129 11.92 14.30 -7.80
CA GLY A 129 12.18 15.73 -7.68
C GLY A 129 10.95 16.64 -7.79
N ASN A 130 9.76 16.12 -8.08
CA ASN A 130 8.52 16.90 -8.05
C ASN A 130 7.89 16.87 -6.66
N LEU A 131 8.20 17.87 -5.82
CA LEU A 131 7.62 18.01 -4.48
C LEU A 131 6.10 18.27 -4.46
N GLY A 132 5.47 18.51 -5.62
CA GLY A 132 4.02 18.68 -5.73
C GLY A 132 3.22 17.46 -5.25
N TYR A 133 3.84 16.27 -5.17
CA TYR A 133 3.19 15.10 -4.58
C TYR A 133 2.85 15.31 -3.11
N GLN A 134 3.66 16.05 -2.35
CA GLN A 134 3.42 16.26 -0.92
C GLN A 134 2.16 17.09 -0.71
N ALA A 135 2.01 18.18 -1.47
CA ALA A 135 0.80 18.99 -1.45
C ALA A 135 -0.43 18.14 -1.81
N ARG A 136 -0.33 17.30 -2.85
CA ARG A 136 -1.40 16.40 -3.24
C ARG A 136 -1.76 15.38 -2.16
N LEU A 137 -0.77 14.79 -1.50
CA LEU A 137 -1.00 13.85 -0.39
C LEU A 137 -1.70 14.55 0.78
N LEU A 138 -1.35 15.79 1.09
CA LEU A 138 -1.98 16.58 2.16
C LEU A 138 -3.41 17.03 1.84
N GLU A 139 -3.80 17.11 0.57
CA GLU A 139 -5.21 17.27 0.17
C GLU A 139 -6.05 16.02 0.46
N LEU A 140 -5.42 14.83 0.43
CA LEU A 140 -6.09 13.54 0.56
C LEU A 140 -6.02 12.97 1.99
N ILE A 141 -4.96 13.30 2.72
CA ILE A 141 -4.60 12.68 4.00
C ILE A 141 -4.27 13.80 5.00
N PRO A 142 -4.91 13.80 6.19
CA PRO A 142 -4.54 14.74 7.24
C PRO A 142 -3.05 14.64 7.60
N PRO A 143 -2.35 15.77 7.82
CA PRO A 143 -0.90 15.77 8.08
C PRO A 143 -0.46 14.85 9.23
N GLU A 144 -1.28 14.71 10.27
CA GLU A 144 -1.05 13.86 11.44
C GLU A 144 -1.14 12.36 11.15
N ASN A 145 -1.76 11.98 10.02
CA ASN A 145 -1.89 10.59 9.57
C ASN A 145 -0.91 10.24 8.45
N LEU A 146 -0.16 11.22 7.93
CA LEU A 146 0.83 11.04 6.88
C LEU A 146 2.24 11.03 7.50
N PRO A 147 3.13 10.09 7.13
CA PRO A 147 4.50 10.11 7.61
C PRO A 147 5.28 11.37 7.21
N ASP A 148 6.21 11.78 8.06
CA ASP A 148 7.07 12.95 7.84
C ASP A 148 7.89 12.88 6.53
N PHE A 149 8.40 11.71 6.17
CA PHE A 149 9.14 11.49 4.92
C PHE A 149 8.26 11.60 3.65
N LEU A 150 6.93 11.63 3.80
CA LEU A 150 5.97 11.91 2.72
C LEU A 150 5.39 13.33 2.79
N GLY A 151 5.88 14.18 3.70
CA GLY A 151 5.44 15.57 3.88
C GLY A 151 4.38 15.77 4.96
N GLY A 152 4.07 14.75 5.76
CA GLY A 152 3.19 14.86 6.92
C GLY A 152 3.95 15.17 8.22
N THR A 153 3.35 14.76 9.34
CA THR A 153 3.90 14.99 10.70
C THR A 153 3.91 13.72 11.56
N CYS A 154 3.37 12.62 11.06
CA CYS A 154 3.37 11.35 11.78
C CYS A 154 4.78 10.75 11.80
N THR A 155 5.23 10.35 12.98
CA THR A 155 6.50 9.63 13.16
C THR A 155 6.32 8.27 13.84
N CYS A 156 5.10 7.99 14.34
CA CYS A 156 4.83 6.88 15.26
C CYS A 156 5.90 6.77 16.36
N ALA A 157 6.18 7.90 17.02
CA ALA A 157 7.21 8.01 18.05
C ALA A 157 7.08 6.90 19.11
N GLY A 158 8.19 6.25 19.43
CA GLY A 158 8.24 5.15 20.41
C GLY A 158 8.01 3.75 19.82
N VAL A 159 7.71 3.62 18.53
CA VAL A 159 7.66 2.32 17.84
C VAL A 159 8.96 2.10 17.05
N GLU A 160 9.62 0.96 17.28
CA GLU A 160 10.77 0.56 16.48
C GLU A 160 10.38 0.42 15.00
N GLY A 161 11.14 1.05 14.10
CA GLY A 161 10.79 1.16 12.68
C GLY A 161 9.75 2.23 12.33
N GLY A 162 9.24 2.97 13.32
CA GLY A 162 8.36 4.13 13.13
C GLY A 162 7.10 3.81 12.33
N CYS A 163 6.68 4.73 11.45
CA CYS A 163 5.46 4.58 10.65
C CYS A 163 5.43 3.32 9.77
N MET A 164 6.59 2.78 9.36
CA MET A 164 6.64 1.59 8.50
C MET A 164 6.37 0.29 9.26
N CYS A 165 6.47 0.30 10.60
CA CYS A 165 6.32 -0.90 11.43
C CYS A 165 5.22 -0.77 12.49
N SER A 166 4.57 0.40 12.62
CA SER A 166 3.59 0.65 13.67
C SER A 166 2.25 -0.04 13.45
N ASP A 167 1.83 -0.23 12.19
CA ASP A 167 0.49 -0.70 11.82
C ASP A 167 -0.61 0.08 12.59
N ALA A 168 -0.38 1.38 12.75
CA ALA A 168 -1.28 2.28 13.45
C ALA A 168 -2.56 2.52 12.64
N GLY A 169 -3.70 2.50 13.33
CA GLY A 169 -5.00 2.80 12.72
C GLY A 169 -6.16 2.45 13.64
N PRO A 170 -7.41 2.70 13.20
CA PRO A 170 -8.60 2.44 14.01
C PRO A 170 -8.79 0.99 14.45
N TRP A 171 -8.19 0.03 13.74
CA TRP A 171 -8.21 -1.39 14.09
C TRP A 171 -7.42 -1.74 15.37
N ARG A 172 -6.75 -0.75 15.99
CA ARG A 172 -6.08 -0.90 17.29
C ARG A 172 -6.82 -0.19 18.44
N ASP A 173 -7.92 0.50 18.15
CA ASP A 173 -8.73 1.14 19.18
C ASP A 173 -9.52 0.06 19.96
N PRO A 174 -9.35 -0.06 21.29
CA PRO A 174 -10.01 -1.10 22.08
C PRO A 174 -11.54 -1.09 21.97
N ASP A 175 -12.16 0.08 21.84
CA ASP A 175 -13.61 0.19 21.74
C ASP A 175 -14.10 -0.27 20.37
N ILE A 176 -13.33 0.02 19.31
CA ILE A 176 -13.61 -0.49 17.95
C ILE A 176 -13.39 -2.00 17.89
N VAL A 177 -12.29 -2.51 18.45
CA VAL A 177 -12.01 -3.95 18.49
C VAL A 177 -13.12 -4.70 19.20
N ARG A 178 -13.54 -4.24 20.38
CA ARG A 178 -14.67 -4.83 21.12
C ARG A 178 -15.96 -4.80 20.30
N ALA A 179 -16.27 -3.69 19.65
CA ALA A 179 -17.47 -3.59 18.81
C ALA A 179 -17.45 -4.59 17.63
N LEU A 180 -16.29 -4.83 17.02
CA LEU A 180 -16.12 -5.82 15.95
C LEU A 180 -16.26 -7.26 16.46
N GLU A 181 -15.83 -7.54 17.70
CA GLU A 181 -15.96 -8.87 18.33
C GLU A 181 -17.40 -9.18 18.76
N GLU A 182 -18.15 -8.17 19.22
CA GLU A 182 -19.55 -8.31 19.65
C GLU A 182 -20.52 -8.48 18.47
N ALA A 183 -20.17 -7.92 17.31
CA ALA A 183 -20.94 -8.04 16.07
C ALA A 183 -19.99 -8.35 14.89
N PRO A 184 -19.45 -9.58 14.82
CA PRO A 184 -18.69 -10.01 13.65
C PRO A 184 -19.65 -10.04 12.47
N PHE A 185 -19.24 -9.43 11.35
CA PHE A 185 -20.02 -9.29 10.11
C PHE A 185 -20.64 -10.59 9.63
#